data_AF-A0A9P5U1K7-F1
#
_entry.id   AF-A0A9P5U1K7-F1
#
_cell.length_a   1.000
_cell.length_b   1.000
_cell.length_c   1.000
_cell.angle_alpha   90.00
_cell.angle_beta   90.00
_cell.angle_gamma   90.00
#
_symmetry.space_group_name_H-M   'P 1'
#
loop_
_entity.id
_entity.type
_entity.pdbx_description
1 polymer ?
#
loop_
_entity_poly.entity_id
_entity_poly.type
_entity_poly.pdbx_seq_one_letter_code
_entity_poly.pdbx_strand_id
1 'polypeptide(L)'
;MFPMLRILKLQQARIWCGLCHTCSIPKFQRPKPEMIRYKNGIGLPRHYSQAFASLLNLETVYLTVGVLESGKTILGSEEGKNLNYWSGECDRCMEVMYDDETFRRDWVAKKKNWVTKPPRLSTVEWHFCLVQDDEEDWVDLGSASDDE
;
A
#
# COMPACT_ATOMS: atom_id res chain seq x y z
N MET A 1 -4.63 15.06 -18.27
CA MET A 1 -4.45 13.58 -18.33
C MET A 1 -2.99 13.32 -18.65
N PHE A 2 -2.34 12.30 -18.08
CA PHE A 2 -0.91 12.01 -18.29
C PHE A 2 -0.74 10.82 -19.25
N PRO A 3 -0.82 11.02 -20.57
CA PRO A 3 -0.92 9.92 -21.53
C PRO A 3 0.34 9.05 -21.57
N MET A 4 1.50 9.57 -21.19
CA MET A 4 2.79 8.84 -21.24
C MET A 4 3.31 8.42 -19.86
N LEU A 5 2.50 8.58 -18.81
CA LEU A 5 2.93 8.21 -17.46
C LEU A 5 3.04 6.68 -17.34
N ARG A 6 4.28 6.19 -17.24
CA ARG A 6 4.59 4.76 -17.09
C ARG A 6 4.86 4.35 -15.65
N ILE A 7 5.41 5.26 -14.86
CA ILE A 7 5.79 5.02 -13.47
C ILE A 7 5.16 6.11 -12.61
N LEU A 8 4.40 5.69 -11.60
CA LEU A 8 3.87 6.57 -10.57
C LEU A 8 4.56 6.26 -9.24
N LYS A 9 5.11 7.28 -8.59
CA LYS A 9 5.67 7.19 -7.24
C LYS A 9 4.83 8.06 -6.31
N LEU A 10 4.32 7.48 -5.23
CA LEU A 10 3.57 8.19 -4.21
C LEU A 10 4.25 7.98 -2.86
N GLN A 11 4.35 9.06 -2.10
CA GLN A 11 4.87 9.04 -0.75
C GLN A 11 3.84 9.67 0.18
N GLN A 12 3.48 8.95 1.24
CA GLN A 12 2.43 9.39 2.15
C GLN A 12 2.63 8.80 3.55
N ALA A 13 2.42 9.60 4.59
CA ALA A 13 2.51 9.10 5.97
C ALA A 13 1.36 8.14 6.32
N ARG A 14 0.18 8.36 5.73
CA ARG A 14 -1.06 7.62 6.03
C ARG A 14 -1.57 6.90 4.80
N ILE A 15 -2.30 5.82 5.01
CA ILE A 15 -2.96 5.04 3.95
C ILE A 15 -4.46 5.03 4.14
N TRP A 16 -5.20 4.89 3.04
CA TRP A 16 -6.63 4.69 3.07
C TRP A 16 -6.96 3.20 3.26
N CYS A 17 -7.55 2.84 4.40
CA CYS A 17 -7.96 1.47 4.66
C CYS A 17 -9.10 1.02 3.74
N GLY A 18 -8.88 -0.05 2.97
CA GLY A 18 -9.89 -0.63 2.08
C GLY A 18 -11.09 -1.28 2.77
N LEU A 19 -11.05 -1.45 4.11
CA LEU A 19 -12.09 -2.10 4.91
C LEU A 19 -12.96 -1.09 5.66
N CYS A 20 -12.38 -0.24 6.51
CA CYS A 20 -13.14 0.76 7.28
C CYS A 20 -13.21 2.13 6.61
N HIS A 21 -12.55 2.31 5.46
CA HIS A 21 -12.54 3.56 4.70
C HIS A 21 -11.96 4.78 5.45
N THR A 22 -11.16 4.58 6.48
CA THR A 22 -10.47 5.65 7.22
C THR A 22 -9.00 5.75 6.82
N CYS A 23 -8.42 6.94 6.98
CA CYS A 23 -6.97 7.15 6.83
C CYS A 23 -6.25 6.84 8.14
N SER A 24 -5.20 6.02 8.09
CA SER A 24 -4.41 5.66 9.28
C SER A 24 -2.95 5.44 8.92
N ILE A 25 -2.06 5.56 9.91
CA ILE A 25 -0.69 5.03 9.79
C ILE A 25 -0.80 3.50 10.04
N PRO A 26 -0.42 2.63 9.09
CA PRO A 26 -0.40 1.21 9.32
C PRO A 26 0.53 0.86 10.47
N LYS A 27 0.13 -0.12 11.28
CA LYS A 27 0.95 -0.65 12.36
C LYS A 27 1.24 -2.12 12.07
N PHE A 28 2.50 -2.51 12.18
CA PHE A 28 2.95 -3.88 11.97
C PHE A 28 3.65 -4.41 13.22
N GLN A 29 3.60 -5.73 13.39
CA GLN A 29 4.42 -6.38 14.40
C GLN A 29 5.90 -6.37 13.98
N ARG A 30 6.81 -6.29 14.95
CA ARG A 30 8.26 -6.42 14.71
C ARG A 30 8.66 -7.86 14.38
N PRO A 31 9.61 -8.09 13.44
CA PRO A 31 10.15 -7.09 12.52
C PRO A 31 9.14 -6.76 11.41
N LYS A 32 9.03 -5.48 11.04
CA LYS A 32 8.25 -5.10 9.87
C LYS A 32 8.95 -5.54 8.58
N PRO A 33 8.23 -5.75 7.48
CA PRO A 33 8.86 -5.83 6.17
C PRO A 33 9.49 -4.48 5.76
N GLU A 34 10.54 -4.54 4.96
CA GLU A 34 11.09 -3.36 4.28
C GLU A 34 10.25 -3.00 3.05
N MET A 35 9.81 -4.03 2.31
CA MET A 35 9.09 -3.88 1.05
C MET A 35 8.16 -5.06 0.78
N ILE A 36 7.05 -4.79 0.07
CA ILE A 36 6.18 -5.80 -0.51
C ILE A 36 6.02 -5.51 -2.00
N ARG A 37 6.30 -6.53 -2.82
CA ARG A 37 6.17 -6.45 -4.27
C ARG A 37 5.04 -7.35 -4.77
N TYR A 38 4.18 -6.76 -5.58
CA TYR A 38 3.11 -7.43 -6.29
C TYR A 38 3.34 -7.42 -7.80
N LYS A 39 2.99 -8.52 -8.44
CA LYS A 39 3.02 -8.70 -9.90
C LYS A 39 1.61 -8.83 -10.47
N ASN A 40 1.48 -8.74 -11.80
CA ASN A 40 0.20 -8.78 -12.52
C ASN A 40 -0.76 -7.63 -12.16
N GLY A 41 -0.22 -6.50 -11.68
CA GLY A 41 -1.00 -5.30 -11.36
C GLY A 41 -2.00 -5.47 -10.22
N ILE A 42 -1.70 -6.34 -9.26
CA ILE A 42 -2.46 -6.49 -8.01
C ILE A 42 -1.78 -5.73 -6.87
N GLY A 43 -2.40 -5.67 -5.70
CA GLY A 43 -1.81 -5.06 -4.51
C GLY A 43 -1.97 -3.54 -4.41
N LEU A 44 -2.65 -2.93 -5.37
CA LEU A 44 -3.05 -1.53 -5.32
C LEU A 44 -4.35 -1.39 -4.49
N PRO A 45 -4.46 -0.38 -3.59
CA PRO A 45 -5.70 -0.14 -2.87
C PRO A 45 -6.85 0.14 -3.83
N ARG A 46 -8.08 -0.30 -3.49
CA ARG A 46 -9.27 -0.16 -4.36
C ARG A 46 -9.45 1.24 -4.93
N HIS A 47 -9.34 2.26 -4.08
CA HIS A 47 -9.55 3.65 -4.47
C HIS A 47 -8.51 4.12 -5.49
N TYR A 48 -7.27 3.67 -5.36
CA TYR A 48 -6.20 3.97 -6.32
C TYR A 48 -6.41 3.23 -7.63
N SER A 49 -6.82 1.95 -7.58
CA SER A 49 -7.11 1.18 -8.80
C SER A 49 -8.21 1.84 -9.63
N GLN A 50 -9.21 2.44 -8.97
CA GLN A 50 -10.27 3.20 -9.63
C GLN A 50 -9.76 4.56 -10.15
N ALA A 51 -9.05 5.33 -9.32
CA ALA A 51 -8.53 6.64 -9.71
C ALA A 51 -7.53 6.56 -10.87
N PHE A 52 -6.76 5.48 -10.95
CA PHE A 52 -5.71 5.30 -11.96
C PHE A 52 -6.20 4.52 -13.20
N ALA A 53 -7.47 4.10 -13.24
CA ALA A 53 -7.99 3.26 -14.32
C ALA A 53 -7.80 3.88 -15.72
N SER A 54 -7.84 5.20 -15.84
CA SER A 54 -7.65 5.92 -17.11
C SER A 54 -6.18 6.11 -17.52
N LEU A 55 -5.22 5.72 -16.69
CA LEU A 55 -3.79 5.86 -16.98
C LEU A 55 -3.31 4.68 -17.83
N LEU A 56 -3.64 4.71 -19.13
CA LEU A 56 -3.48 3.58 -20.06
C LEU A 56 -2.04 3.04 -20.17
N ASN A 57 -1.04 3.88 -19.91
CA ASN A 57 0.37 3.53 -19.99
C ASN A 57 1.04 3.27 -18.63
N LEU A 58 0.29 3.35 -17.52
CA LEU A 58 0.86 3.13 -16.20
C LEU A 58 1.23 1.64 -16.04
N GLU A 59 2.52 1.37 -15.88
CA GLU A 59 3.11 0.04 -15.78
C GLU A 59 3.49 -0.31 -14.35
N THR A 60 3.97 0.68 -13.59
CA THR A 60 4.50 0.48 -12.23
C THR A 60 4.02 1.56 -11.27
N VAL A 61 3.62 1.14 -10.08
CA VAL A 61 3.30 2.03 -8.95
C VAL A 61 4.22 1.73 -7.77
N TYR A 62 4.89 2.76 -7.25
CA TYR A 62 5.62 2.71 -5.99
C TYR A 62 4.85 3.49 -4.93
N LEU A 63 4.59 2.86 -3.79
CA LEU A 63 3.91 3.42 -2.63
C LEU A 63 4.86 3.41 -1.44
N THR A 64 5.45 4.55 -1.11
CA THR A 64 6.23 4.72 0.11
C THR A 64 5.31 5.20 1.21
N VAL A 65 5.19 4.42 2.28
CA VAL A 65 4.27 4.73 3.37
C VAL A 65 4.93 4.74 4.73
N GLY A 66 4.46 5.65 5.58
CA GLY A 66 4.81 5.66 7.00
C GLY A 66 4.25 4.43 7.71
N VAL A 67 4.99 3.89 8.68
CA VAL A 67 4.55 2.73 9.49
C VAL A 67 4.99 2.86 10.94
N LEU A 68 4.17 2.32 11.84
CA LEU A 68 4.51 2.13 13.24
C LEU A 68 4.76 0.65 13.53
N GLU A 69 5.64 0.36 14.48
CA GLU A 69 5.98 -1.01 14.89
C GLU A 69 5.28 -1.48 16.17
N SER A 70 4.21 -0.79 16.54
CA SER A 70 3.39 -1.08 17.73
C SER A 70 2.13 -1.91 17.41
N GLY A 71 2.06 -2.49 16.21
CA GLY A 71 0.88 -3.23 15.74
C GLY A 71 0.95 -4.74 15.97
N LYS A 72 -0.14 -5.43 15.61
CA LYS A 72 -0.22 -6.90 15.64
C LYS A 72 -0.22 -7.54 14.26
N THR A 73 -0.42 -6.76 13.21
CA THR A 73 -0.41 -7.25 11.84
C THR A 73 0.98 -7.77 11.46
N ILE A 74 1.06 -9.05 11.14
CA ILE A 74 2.25 -9.67 10.57
C ILE A 74 2.11 -9.66 9.06
N LEU A 75 3.02 -8.96 8.39
CA LEU A 75 3.21 -9.10 6.95
C LEU A 75 4.44 -9.97 6.75
N GLY A 76 4.27 -11.10 6.04
CA GLY A 76 5.39 -12.01 5.77
C GLY A 76 6.57 -11.25 5.15
N SER A 77 7.75 -11.41 5.74
CA SER A 77 8.97 -10.67 5.37
C SER A 77 9.62 -11.13 4.07
N GLU A 78 9.19 -12.26 3.49
CA GLU A 78 9.73 -12.80 2.23
C GLU A 78 8.78 -12.55 1.06
N GLU A 79 9.37 -12.36 -0.12
CA GLU A 79 8.67 -12.25 -1.40
C GLU A 79 7.75 -13.48 -1.59
N GLY A 80 6.44 -13.26 -1.57
CA GLY A 80 5.42 -14.32 -1.69
C GLY A 80 4.75 -14.78 -0.39
N LYS A 81 5.14 -14.28 0.80
CA LYS A 81 4.51 -14.67 2.10
C LYS A 81 3.42 -13.72 2.62
N ASN A 82 3.01 -12.69 1.86
CA ASN A 82 1.83 -11.89 2.19
C ASN A 82 0.54 -12.66 1.86
N LEU A 83 0.25 -13.70 2.64
CA LEU A 83 -0.93 -14.57 2.47
C LEU A 83 -2.24 -13.79 2.52
N ASN A 84 -2.24 -12.69 3.26
CA ASN A 84 -3.39 -11.82 3.46
C ASN A 84 -3.55 -10.79 2.33
N TYR A 85 -2.63 -10.74 1.36
CA TYR A 85 -2.65 -9.79 0.24
C TYR A 85 -2.84 -8.35 0.71
N TRP A 86 -2.19 -7.97 1.81
CA TRP A 86 -2.31 -6.64 2.39
C TRP A 86 -2.03 -5.54 1.34
N SER A 87 -2.98 -4.64 1.14
CA SER A 87 -2.96 -3.61 0.09
C SER A 87 -3.46 -2.28 0.64
N GLY A 88 -3.11 -1.98 1.90
CA GLY A 88 -3.43 -0.72 2.55
C GLY A 88 -4.37 -0.83 3.76
N GLU A 89 -4.66 -2.03 4.27
CA GLU A 89 -5.54 -2.21 5.44
C GLU A 89 -4.90 -1.69 6.76
N CYS A 90 -5.70 -1.14 7.67
CA CYS A 90 -5.22 -0.72 8.98
C CYS A 90 -5.11 -1.92 9.94
N ASP A 91 -4.27 -1.78 10.96
CA ASP A 91 -3.99 -2.86 11.92
C ASP A 91 -5.25 -3.38 12.61
N ARG A 92 -6.15 -2.48 13.02
CA ARG A 92 -7.43 -2.87 13.65
C ARG A 92 -8.32 -3.71 12.74
N CYS A 93 -8.39 -3.38 11.44
CA CYS A 93 -9.18 -4.17 10.50
C CYS A 93 -8.53 -5.51 10.20
N MET A 94 -7.21 -5.57 10.15
CA MET A 94 -6.48 -6.84 10.04
C MET A 94 -6.77 -7.73 11.24
N GLU A 95 -6.67 -7.20 12.47
CA GLU A 95 -6.97 -7.97 13.69
C GLU A 95 -8.41 -8.50 13.74
N VAL A 96 -9.40 -7.65 13.47
CA VAL A 96 -10.81 -8.01 13.68
C VAL A 96 -11.38 -8.82 12.52
N MET A 97 -11.04 -8.46 11.29
CA MET A 97 -11.69 -9.04 10.11
C MET A 97 -10.97 -10.29 9.60
N TYR A 98 -9.65 -10.38 9.74
CA TYR A 98 -8.88 -11.53 9.22
C TYR A 98 -8.86 -12.72 10.17
N ASP A 99 -9.40 -12.59 11.38
CA ASP A 99 -9.66 -13.73 12.27
C ASP A 99 -10.79 -14.62 11.73
N ASP A 100 -11.74 -14.03 10.99
CA ASP A 100 -12.72 -14.78 10.20
C ASP A 100 -12.07 -15.30 8.91
N GLU A 101 -11.80 -16.61 8.89
CA GLU A 101 -11.17 -17.31 7.76
C GLU A 101 -11.99 -17.24 6.46
N THR A 102 -13.32 -17.28 6.54
CA THR A 102 -14.19 -17.17 5.37
C THR A 102 -14.10 -15.77 4.79
N PHE A 103 -14.26 -14.75 5.63
CA PHE A 103 -14.11 -13.35 5.22
C PHE A 103 -12.73 -13.12 4.58
N ARG A 104 -11.67 -13.58 5.25
CA ARG A 104 -10.29 -13.43 4.80
C ARG A 104 -10.08 -14.01 3.42
N ARG A 105 -10.53 -15.25 3.20
CA ARG A 105 -10.40 -15.92 1.89
C ARG A 105 -11.15 -15.19 0.79
N ASP A 106 -12.38 -14.80 1.06
CA ASP A 106 -13.22 -14.08 0.08
C ASP A 106 -12.62 -12.71 -0.25
N TRP A 107 -12.12 -12.00 0.76
CA TRP A 107 -11.48 -10.71 0.57
C TRP A 107 -10.18 -10.82 -0.23
N VAL A 108 -9.34 -11.82 0.05
CA VAL A 108 -8.12 -12.09 -0.73
C VAL A 108 -8.45 -12.50 -2.16
N ALA A 109 -9.45 -13.37 -2.35
CA ALA A 109 -9.91 -13.80 -3.67
C ALA A 109 -10.45 -12.62 -4.48
N LYS A 110 -11.22 -11.74 -3.83
CA LYS A 110 -11.64 -10.47 -4.42
C LYS A 110 -10.40 -9.71 -4.87
N LYS A 111 -9.38 -9.54 -4.00
CA LYS A 111 -8.16 -8.68 -4.21
C LYS A 111 -7.38 -9.03 -5.45
N LYS A 112 -7.27 -10.32 -5.72
CA LYS A 112 -6.62 -10.85 -6.92
C LYS A 112 -7.40 -10.58 -8.20
N ASN A 113 -8.72 -10.47 -8.12
CA ASN A 113 -9.64 -10.41 -9.24
C ASN A 113 -10.29 -9.02 -9.41
N TRP A 114 -9.67 -7.95 -8.92
CA TRP A 114 -10.17 -6.58 -9.13
C TRP A 114 -10.26 -6.28 -10.63
N VAL A 115 -11.49 -6.02 -11.11
CA VAL A 115 -11.76 -5.76 -12.53
C VAL A 115 -11.22 -4.39 -12.96
N THR A 116 -11.28 -3.40 -12.06
CA THR A 116 -10.87 -2.02 -12.36
C THR A 116 -9.42 -1.79 -11.95
N LYS A 117 -8.52 -1.66 -12.93
CA LYS A 117 -7.12 -1.23 -12.77
C LYS A 117 -6.58 -0.68 -14.10
N PRO A 118 -5.47 0.10 -14.09
CA PRO A 118 -4.83 0.51 -15.33
C PRO A 118 -4.44 -0.72 -16.18
N PRO A 119 -4.71 -0.70 -17.50
CA PRO A 119 -4.61 -1.91 -18.34
C PRO A 119 -3.19 -2.45 -18.50
N ARG A 120 -2.18 -1.58 -18.37
CA ARG A 120 -0.76 -1.96 -18.46
C ARG A 120 -0.10 -2.14 -17.10
N LEU A 121 -0.84 -1.98 -16.00
CA LEU A 121 -0.28 -2.09 -14.66
C LEU A 121 0.22 -3.52 -14.44
N SER A 122 1.53 -3.64 -14.23
CA SER A 122 2.20 -4.92 -14.05
C SER A 122 2.78 -5.08 -12.65
N THR A 123 3.24 -3.99 -12.04
CA THR A 123 3.97 -4.02 -10.77
C THR A 123 3.43 -2.98 -9.79
N VAL A 124 3.23 -3.40 -8.55
CA VAL A 124 2.94 -2.50 -7.42
C VAL A 124 3.90 -2.82 -6.29
N GLU A 125 4.65 -1.83 -5.84
CA GLU A 125 5.65 -1.97 -4.79
C GLU A 125 5.33 -1.05 -3.62
N TRP A 126 5.28 -1.63 -2.43
CA TRP A 126 5.10 -0.92 -1.18
C TRP A 126 6.43 -0.84 -0.45
N HIS A 127 6.84 0.35 -0.05
CA HIS A 127 8.01 0.61 0.76
C HIS A 127 7.57 1.18 2.10
N PHE A 128 8.24 0.76 3.18
CA PHE A 128 7.82 1.09 4.55
C PHE A 128 8.88 1.91 5.28
N CYS A 129 8.55 3.17 5.57
CA CYS A 129 9.39 4.08 6.34
C CYS A 129 8.90 4.13 7.78
N LEU A 130 9.78 3.87 8.75
CA LEU A 130 9.44 4.08 10.15
C LEU A 130 9.10 5.54 10.38
N VAL A 131 7.96 5.80 11.00
CA VAL A 131 7.64 7.12 11.52
C VAL A 131 7.86 7.10 13.03
N GLN A 132 8.45 8.17 13.55
CA GLN A 132 8.44 8.39 14.99
C GLN A 132 7.01 8.74 15.39
N ASP A 133 6.57 8.32 16.57
CA ASP A 133 5.20 8.57 17.07
C ASP A 133 5.01 10.04 17.50
N ASP A 134 6.03 10.87 17.29
CA ASP A 134 5.98 12.30 17.48
C ASP A 134 5.11 12.88 16.36
N GLU A 135 3.89 13.32 16.70
CA GLU A 135 2.84 13.77 15.77
C GLU A 135 3.19 15.00 14.92
N GLU A 136 4.43 15.49 14.98
CA GLU A 136 4.91 16.70 14.32
C GLU A 136 6.09 16.37 13.39
N ASP A 137 6.07 16.92 12.17
CA ASP A 137 7.18 16.96 11.21
C ASP A 137 7.40 15.77 10.25
N TRP A 138 6.36 15.41 9.50
CA TRP A 138 6.60 15.02 8.09
C TRP A 138 6.82 16.29 7.25
N VAL A 139 8.03 16.83 7.28
CA VAL A 139 8.46 17.86 6.34
C VAL A 139 8.72 17.24 4.97
N ASP A 140 8.12 17.86 3.96
CA ASP A 140 8.30 17.56 2.54
C ASP A 140 9.79 17.74 2.18
N LEU A 141 10.54 16.64 2.04
CA LEU A 141 11.93 16.67 1.58
C LEU A 141 11.96 16.93 0.07
N GLY A 142 11.60 18.16 -0.28
CA GLY A 142 11.42 18.65 -1.64
C GLY A 142 12.03 20.03 -1.88
N SER A 143 13.08 20.41 -1.15
CA SER A 143 13.92 21.55 -1.53
C SER A 143 15.34 21.08 -1.78
N ALA A 144 15.66 20.89 -3.06
CA ALA A 144 17.03 20.93 -3.52
C ALA A 144 17.61 22.30 -3.13
N SER A 145 18.65 22.31 -2.30
CA SER A 145 19.50 23.47 -2.13
C SER A 145 20.35 23.58 -3.40
N ASP A 146 20.05 24.56 -4.24
CA ASP A 146 21.01 25.04 -5.23
C ASP A 146 22.11 25.80 -4.48
N ASP A 147 23.34 25.36 -4.67
CA ASP A 147 24.57 26.01 -4.20
C ASP A 147 24.76 27.36 -4.91
N GLU A 148 25.08 28.41 -4.14
CA GLU A 148 25.87 29.57 -4.58
C GLU A 148 27.04 29.82 -3.62
#